data_AF-A0A7Y8L8T5-F1
#
_entry.id   AF-A0A7Y8L8T5-F1
#
_cell.length_a   1.000
_cell.length_b   1.000
_cell.length_c   1.000
_cell.angle_alpha   90.00
_cell.angle_beta   90.00
_cell.angle_gamma   90.00
#
_symmetry.space_group_name_H-M   'P 1'
#
loop_
_entity.id
_entity.type
_entity.pdbx_description
1 polymer ?
#
loop_
_entity_poly.entity_id
_entity_poly.type
_entity_poly.pdbx_seq_one_letter_code
_entity_poly.pdbx_strand_id
1 'polypeptide(L)'
;MFSTECHALTGSEKGDGTAGIEIYALCKEGWNERLAALLRDLSRIGFGRDKSIGLGQFDFLKMEPWDMFSNFKGNNGFIALSSFVPGKDDPTDGNWAVNVKYGKLGENAGCGNPFKRPFIQLKPGAVFYTGTEPKPYYGRTLTGLAPGFPDSIQLCYCLAVPCNIEWLDNG
;
A
#
# COMPACT_ATOMS: atom_id res chain seq x y z
N MET A 1 -10.54 12.86 -20.43
CA MET A 1 -9.27 13.30 -19.83
C MET A 1 -9.46 13.28 -18.33
N PHE A 2 -9.02 12.21 -17.66
CA PHE A 2 -9.15 12.10 -16.20
C PHE A 2 -8.10 13.01 -15.56
N SER A 3 -8.55 14.09 -14.91
CA SER A 3 -7.71 14.88 -14.02
C SER A 3 -7.75 14.20 -12.66
N THR A 4 -6.69 13.48 -12.29
CA THR A 4 -6.45 13.16 -10.88
C THR A 4 -5.78 14.38 -10.27
N GLU A 5 -6.57 15.36 -9.86
CA GLU A 5 -6.08 16.32 -8.87
C GLU A 5 -5.82 15.52 -7.60
N CYS A 6 -4.54 15.19 -7.37
CA CYS A 6 -4.09 14.74 -6.08
C CYS A 6 -4.17 15.96 -5.17
N HIS A 7 -5.34 16.17 -4.55
CA HIS A 7 -5.38 16.85 -3.28
C HIS A 7 -4.62 15.94 -2.33
N ALA A 8 -3.31 16.16 -2.20
CA ALA A 8 -2.64 15.77 -0.98
C ALA A 8 -3.52 16.33 0.14
N LEU A 9 -4.04 15.46 0.99
CA LEU A 9 -4.64 15.88 2.25
C LEU A 9 -3.51 16.60 2.99
N THR A 10 -3.37 17.90 2.77
CA THR A 10 -2.63 18.78 3.65
C THR A 10 -3.29 18.58 4.99
N GLY A 11 -2.50 18.07 5.95
CA GLY A 11 -2.97 17.66 7.26
C GLY A 11 -3.99 18.64 7.79
N SER A 12 -5.11 18.11 8.30
CA SER A 12 -6.13 18.96 8.90
C SER A 12 -5.47 19.81 9.99
N GLU A 13 -5.62 21.13 9.92
CA GLU A 13 -5.18 22.09 10.94
C GLU A 13 -6.04 21.99 12.23
N LYS A 14 -6.31 20.77 12.70
CA LYS A 14 -7.02 20.50 13.96
C LYS A 14 -6.23 19.53 14.83
N GLY A 15 -5.05 19.98 15.20
CA GLY A 15 -4.18 19.40 16.22
C GLY A 15 -2.93 20.27 16.33
N ASP A 16 -2.63 20.76 17.54
CA ASP A 16 -1.44 21.44 18.09
C ASP A 16 -0.23 21.97 17.25
N GLY A 17 -0.30 22.05 15.92
CA GLY A 17 0.79 22.45 15.03
C GLY A 17 1.73 21.32 14.62
N THR A 18 1.48 20.06 14.98
CA THR A 18 2.27 18.92 14.48
C THR A 18 1.67 18.30 13.22
N ALA A 19 2.47 18.19 12.16
CA ALA A 19 2.06 17.55 10.91
C ALA A 19 1.95 16.02 11.10
N GLY A 20 0.73 15.50 11.14
CA GLY A 20 0.44 14.07 11.23
C GLY A 20 0.23 13.41 9.87
N ILE A 21 0.42 12.09 9.81
CA ILE A 21 0.05 11.25 8.65
C ILE A 21 -0.93 10.18 9.14
N GLU A 22 -2.02 10.00 8.40
CA GLU A 22 -2.94 8.90 8.61
C GLU A 22 -2.59 7.73 7.70
N ILE A 23 -2.51 6.52 8.26
CA ILE A 23 -2.22 5.29 7.53
C ILE A 23 -3.38 4.33 7.71
N TYR A 24 -3.90 3.83 6.59
CA TYR A 24 -4.95 2.84 6.55
C TYR A 24 -4.34 1.46 6.29
N ALA A 25 -4.69 0.49 7.13
CA ALA A 25 -4.19 -0.87 7.02
C ALA A 25 -5.33 -1.87 7.17
N LEU A 26 -5.42 -2.81 6.24
CA LEU A 26 -6.28 -3.98 6.39
C LEU A 26 -5.58 -5.00 7.29
N CYS A 27 -6.24 -5.38 8.37
CA CYS A 27 -5.72 -6.31 9.35
C CYS A 27 -6.68 -7.47 9.53
N LYS A 28 -6.15 -8.66 9.81
CA LYS A 28 -6.98 -9.81 10.18
C LYS A 28 -7.64 -9.54 11.53
N GLU A 29 -8.85 -10.04 11.73
CA GLU A 29 -9.52 -10.00 13.04
C GLU A 29 -8.59 -10.50 14.16
N GLY A 30 -8.55 -9.78 15.28
CA GLY A 30 -7.67 -10.05 16.42
C GLY A 30 -6.17 -9.73 16.24
N TRP A 31 -5.74 -9.15 15.11
CA TRP A 31 -4.34 -8.72 14.92
C TRP A 31 -4.09 -7.24 15.22
N ASN A 32 -5.12 -6.48 15.56
CA ASN A 32 -5.05 -5.06 15.88
C ASN A 32 -4.01 -4.74 16.96
N GLU A 33 -4.02 -5.46 18.08
CA GLU A 33 -3.06 -5.22 19.18
C GLU A 33 -1.62 -5.53 18.77
N ARG A 34 -1.44 -6.62 18.02
CA ARG A 34 -0.12 -7.02 17.50
C ARG A 34 0.41 -6.00 16.49
N LEU A 35 -0.43 -5.51 15.58
CA LEU A 35 -0.06 -4.49 14.62
C LEU A 35 0.30 -3.18 15.33
N ALA A 36 -0.49 -2.76 16.33
CA ALA A 36 -0.18 -1.58 17.13
C ALA A 36 1.16 -1.72 17.87
N ALA A 37 1.44 -2.88 18.45
CA ALA A 37 2.73 -3.15 19.09
C ALA A 37 3.91 -3.04 18.11
N LEU A 38 3.79 -3.67 16.93
CA LEU A 38 4.82 -3.59 15.88
C LEU A 38 5.03 -2.16 15.37
N LEU A 39 3.96 -1.37 15.24
CA LEU A 39 4.06 0.04 14.84
C LEU A 39 4.73 0.90 15.91
N ARG A 40 4.46 0.66 17.20
CA ARG A 40 5.17 1.33 18.31
C ARG A 40 6.67 0.99 18.33
N ASP A 41 7.01 -0.28 18.08
CA ASP A 41 8.41 -0.68 17.98
C ASP A 41 9.09 -0.02 16.78
N LEU A 42 8.41 0.01 15.62
CA LEU A 42 8.89 0.71 14.43
C LEU A 42 9.09 2.21 14.67
N SER A 43 8.18 2.84 15.43
CA SER A 43 8.24 4.27 15.77
C SER A 43 9.53 4.63 16.52
N ARG A 44 10.00 3.72 17.39
CA ARG A 44 11.25 3.86 18.15
C ARG A 44 12.50 3.57 17.31
N ILE A 45 12.43 2.57 16.44
CA ILE A 45 13.54 2.18 15.55
C ILE A 45 13.76 3.23 14.46
N GLY A 46 12.67 3.86 14.01
CA GLY A 46 12.66 4.79 12.89
C GLY A 46 12.50 4.08 11.53
N PHE A 47 11.91 4.80 10.58
CA PHE A 47 11.67 4.33 9.22
C PHE A 47 12.39 5.20 8.18
N GLY A 48 12.81 4.58 7.08
CA GLY A 48 13.41 5.27 5.94
C GLY A 48 14.94 5.22 5.88
N ARG A 49 15.49 5.97 4.92
CA ARG A 49 16.91 5.92 4.54
C ARG A 49 17.85 6.38 5.65
N ASP A 50 17.39 7.34 6.46
CA ASP A 50 18.25 8.06 7.40
C ASP A 50 18.08 7.60 8.86
N LYS A 51 17.49 6.41 9.08
CA LYS A 51 17.30 5.80 10.41
C LYS A 51 18.62 5.68 11.20
N SER A 52 19.73 5.44 10.50
CA SER A 52 21.06 5.22 11.11
C SER A 52 21.70 6.51 11.65
N ILE A 53 21.15 7.67 11.31
CA ILE A 53 21.56 8.98 11.85
C ILE A 53 20.49 9.63 12.74
N GLY A 54 19.51 8.83 13.20
CA GLY A 54 18.45 9.28 14.11
C GLY A 54 17.24 9.94 13.43
N LEU A 55 17.19 9.99 12.09
CA LEU A 55 16.08 10.56 11.33
C LEU A 55 15.08 9.47 10.95
N GLY A 56 13.78 9.73 11.16
CA GLY A 56 12.70 8.82 10.79
C GLY A 56 11.97 8.15 11.96
N GLN A 57 12.33 8.49 13.21
CA GLN A 57 11.46 8.23 14.36
C GLN A 57 10.17 9.04 14.24
N PHE A 58 9.08 8.48 14.74
CA PHE A 58 7.77 9.11 14.75
C PHE A 58 7.00 8.72 15.99
N ASP A 59 6.00 9.52 16.33
CA ASP A 59 5.08 9.22 17.42
C ASP A 59 3.90 8.40 16.89
N PHE A 60 3.70 7.22 17.47
CA PHE A 60 2.50 6.44 17.25
C PHE A 60 1.40 6.93 18.20
N LEU A 61 0.49 7.76 17.68
CA LEU A 61 -0.54 8.41 18.49
C LEU A 61 -1.66 7.43 18.88
N LYS A 62 -2.32 6.83 17.89
CA LYS A 62 -3.43 5.90 18.10
C LYS A 62 -3.64 4.97 16.90
N MET A 63 -4.35 3.88 17.15
CA MET A 63 -4.92 3.02 16.13
C MET A 63 -6.34 2.70 16.56
N GLU A 64 -7.29 2.91 15.66
CA GLU A 64 -8.71 2.69 15.89
C GLU A 64 -9.31 1.94 14.70
N PRO A 65 -10.32 1.09 14.92
CA PRO A 65 -11.08 0.50 13.83
C PRO A 65 -11.68 1.61 12.95
N TRP A 66 -11.72 1.35 11.64
CA TRP A 66 -12.24 2.30 10.68
C TRP A 66 -13.00 1.55 9.57
N ASP A 67 -14.23 1.94 9.32
CA ASP A 67 -15.21 1.17 8.54
C ASP A 67 -15.78 1.96 7.33
N MET A 68 -15.22 3.12 7.00
CA MET A 68 -15.79 3.99 5.96
C MET A 68 -15.78 3.35 4.57
N PHE A 69 -14.84 2.42 4.27
CA PHE A 69 -14.82 1.68 2.99
C PHE A 69 -15.90 0.61 2.86
N SER A 70 -16.65 0.30 3.93
CA SER A 70 -17.68 -0.77 3.93
C SER A 70 -19.06 -0.30 3.47
N ASN A 71 -19.29 1.02 3.36
CA ASN A 71 -20.63 1.58 3.22
C ASN A 71 -21.02 2.00 1.79
N PHE A 72 -20.17 1.70 0.80
CA PHE A 72 -20.51 1.94 -0.60
C PHE A 72 -21.54 0.90 -1.08
N LYS A 73 -22.57 1.35 -1.79
CA LYS A 73 -23.57 0.49 -2.45
C LYS A 73 -23.40 0.57 -3.97
N GLY A 74 -23.68 -0.54 -4.66
CA GLY A 74 -23.62 -0.58 -6.14
C GLY A 74 -22.21 -0.52 -6.71
N ASN A 75 -21.23 -0.96 -5.93
CA ASN A 75 -19.81 -0.96 -6.20
C ASN A 75 -19.53 -2.11 -7.19
N ASN A 76 -18.93 -1.77 -8.33
CA ASN A 76 -18.64 -2.69 -9.43
C ASN A 76 -17.13 -2.69 -9.78
N GLY A 77 -16.31 -2.10 -8.92
CA GLY A 77 -14.88 -1.97 -9.10
C GLY A 77 -14.18 -1.43 -7.86
N PHE A 78 -12.88 -1.21 -7.96
CA PHE A 78 -12.07 -0.67 -6.86
C PHE A 78 -10.99 0.31 -7.32
N ILE A 79 -10.54 1.13 -6.37
CA ILE A 79 -9.34 1.98 -6.46
C ILE A 79 -8.27 1.41 -5.50
N ALA A 80 -7.05 1.23 -5.99
CA ALA A 80 -5.92 0.75 -5.19
C ALA A 80 -5.28 1.90 -4.39
N LEU A 81 -5.22 1.79 -3.06
CA LEU A 81 -4.54 2.79 -2.19
C LEU A 81 -3.05 2.54 -2.00
N SER A 82 -2.52 1.47 -2.54
CA SER A 82 -1.09 1.14 -2.40
C SER A 82 -0.56 0.54 -3.69
N SER A 83 0.74 0.67 -3.90
CA SER A 83 1.38 -0.01 -5.03
C SER A 83 1.31 -1.52 -4.84
N PHE A 84 0.96 -2.26 -5.89
CA PHE A 84 0.81 -3.71 -5.81
C PHE A 84 1.23 -4.40 -7.10
N VAL A 85 1.31 -5.74 -7.06
CA VAL A 85 1.53 -6.57 -8.24
C VAL A 85 0.33 -7.49 -8.37
N PRO A 86 -0.44 -7.45 -9.47
CA PRO A 86 -1.62 -8.28 -9.61
C PRO A 86 -1.33 -9.78 -9.42
N GLY A 87 -2.24 -10.44 -8.71
CA GLY A 87 -2.38 -11.89 -8.67
C GLY A 87 -2.73 -12.46 -10.05
N LYS A 88 -2.68 -13.79 -10.16
CA LYS A 88 -3.03 -14.48 -11.40
C LYS A 88 -4.52 -14.29 -11.76
N ASP A 89 -5.37 -14.27 -10.74
CA ASP A 89 -6.82 -14.22 -10.87
C ASP A 89 -7.38 -12.83 -10.48
N ASP A 90 -6.53 -11.82 -10.49
CA ASP A 90 -6.94 -10.43 -10.27
C ASP A 90 -7.57 -9.84 -11.55
N PRO A 91 -8.47 -8.86 -11.43
CA PRO A 91 -9.14 -8.25 -12.58
C PRO A 91 -8.15 -7.62 -13.57
N THR A 92 -8.50 -7.65 -14.85
CA THR A 92 -7.67 -7.11 -15.94
C THR A 92 -8.29 -5.91 -16.65
N ASP A 93 -9.58 -5.65 -16.43
CA ASP A 93 -10.26 -4.47 -16.96
C ASP A 93 -10.06 -3.28 -16.00
N GLY A 94 -9.42 -2.23 -16.47
CA GLY A 94 -9.04 -1.11 -15.62
C GLY A 94 -8.13 -0.08 -16.26
N ASN A 95 -7.77 0.93 -15.48
CA ASN A 95 -6.83 1.98 -15.84
C ASN A 95 -5.76 2.10 -14.75
N TRP A 96 -4.49 2.07 -15.14
CA TRP A 96 -3.38 2.10 -14.20
C TRP A 96 -2.14 2.76 -14.79
N ALA A 97 -1.30 3.27 -13.90
CA ALA A 97 0.08 3.61 -14.20
C ALA A 97 1.01 2.57 -13.55
N VAL A 98 2.17 2.36 -14.16
CA VAL A 98 3.17 1.40 -13.67
C VAL A 98 4.40 2.11 -13.10
N ASN A 99 5.12 1.42 -12.22
CA ASN A 99 6.45 1.80 -11.75
C ASN A 99 7.38 0.57 -11.77
N VAL A 100 8.66 0.77 -12.07
CA VAL A 100 9.68 -0.27 -11.93
C VAL A 100 10.38 -0.09 -10.59
N LYS A 101 10.31 -1.11 -9.72
CA LYS A 101 10.92 -1.07 -8.40
C LYS A 101 12.31 -1.72 -8.42
N TYR A 102 13.32 -0.92 -8.08
CA TYR A 102 14.70 -1.36 -7.88
C TYR A 102 14.98 -1.49 -6.38
N GLY A 103 14.60 -2.64 -5.82
CA GLY A 103 14.71 -2.90 -4.38
C GLY A 103 16.11 -3.29 -3.94
N LYS A 104 16.43 -3.00 -2.68
CA LYS A 104 17.59 -3.57 -1.96
C LYS A 104 17.11 -4.32 -0.73
N LEU A 105 17.89 -5.29 -0.28
CA LEU A 105 17.76 -5.91 1.04
C LEU A 105 18.21 -4.92 2.13
N GLY A 106 17.79 -5.18 3.37
CA GLY A 106 18.23 -4.41 4.53
C GLY A 106 19.72 -4.59 4.83
N GLU A 107 20.23 -3.78 5.75
CA GLU A 107 21.60 -3.89 6.28
C GLU A 107 21.88 -5.32 6.76
N ASN A 108 23.08 -5.83 6.44
CA ASN A 108 23.55 -7.18 6.77
C ASN A 108 22.79 -8.35 6.11
N ALA A 109 21.79 -8.09 5.25
CA ALA A 109 21.14 -9.13 4.45
C ALA A 109 21.78 -9.25 3.06
N GLY A 110 21.70 -10.45 2.46
CA GLY A 110 22.08 -10.65 1.06
C GLY A 110 23.46 -11.25 0.81
N CYS A 111 24.21 -11.69 1.83
CA CYS A 111 25.50 -12.38 1.69
C CYS A 111 26.47 -11.70 0.68
N GLY A 112 26.56 -10.37 0.74
CA GLY A 112 27.41 -9.55 -0.16
C GLY A 112 26.71 -9.03 -1.42
N ASN A 113 25.51 -9.51 -1.76
CA ASN A 113 24.67 -8.95 -2.82
C ASN A 113 23.31 -8.44 -2.26
N PRO A 114 23.18 -7.14 -2.01
CA PRO A 114 21.95 -6.57 -1.46
C PRO A 114 20.87 -6.34 -2.53
N PHE A 115 21.15 -6.53 -3.82
CA PHE A 115 20.25 -6.11 -4.89
C PHE A 115 19.13 -7.13 -5.15
N LYS A 116 17.88 -6.64 -5.22
CA LYS A 116 16.74 -7.41 -5.72
C LYS A 116 16.64 -7.25 -7.24
N ARG A 117 16.15 -8.29 -7.93
CA ARG A 117 15.75 -8.24 -9.33
C ARG A 117 14.67 -7.16 -9.50
N PRO A 118 14.77 -6.29 -10.52
CA PRO A 118 13.74 -5.30 -10.80
C PRO A 118 12.41 -5.98 -11.11
N PHE A 119 11.31 -5.36 -10.69
CA PHE A 119 9.96 -5.84 -11.00
C PHE A 119 8.99 -4.67 -11.17
N ILE A 120 7.90 -4.90 -11.90
CA ILE A 120 6.86 -3.91 -12.17
C ILE A 120 5.82 -3.96 -11.05
N GLN A 121 5.39 -2.79 -10.59
CA GLN A 121 4.22 -2.61 -9.73
C GLN A 121 3.24 -1.63 -10.37
N LEU A 122 1.95 -1.80 -10.09
CA LEU A 122 0.94 -0.78 -10.36
C LEU A 122 1.04 0.31 -9.30
N LYS A 123 0.79 1.57 -9.69
CA LYS A 123 0.83 2.72 -8.78
C LYS A 123 -0.49 2.84 -7.99
N PRO A 124 -0.45 3.45 -6.78
CA PRO A 124 -1.68 3.89 -6.11
C PRO A 124 -2.53 4.74 -7.05
N GLY A 125 -3.84 4.62 -6.93
CA GLY A 125 -4.82 5.23 -7.84
C GLY A 125 -5.15 4.38 -9.06
N ALA A 126 -4.56 3.19 -9.22
CA ALA A 126 -5.02 2.23 -10.22
C ALA A 126 -6.48 1.83 -9.96
N VAL A 127 -7.29 1.79 -11.02
CA VAL A 127 -8.74 1.52 -10.98
C VAL A 127 -9.03 0.27 -11.77
N PHE A 128 -9.88 -0.61 -11.23
CA PHE A 128 -10.24 -1.87 -11.86
C PHE A 128 -11.74 -2.15 -11.76
N TYR A 129 -12.33 -2.55 -12.88
CA TYR A 129 -13.68 -3.05 -12.94
C TYR A 129 -13.73 -4.54 -12.59
N THR A 130 -14.62 -4.87 -11.65
CA THR A 130 -14.84 -6.24 -11.17
C THR A 130 -16.21 -6.78 -11.58
N GLY A 131 -17.15 -5.92 -12.01
CA GLY A 131 -18.54 -6.27 -12.32
C GLY A 131 -19.41 -6.58 -11.10
N THR A 132 -18.78 -6.92 -9.98
CA THR A 132 -19.41 -7.16 -8.67
C THR A 132 -18.68 -6.38 -7.58
N GLU A 133 -19.14 -6.54 -6.35
CA GLU A 133 -18.42 -6.03 -5.18
C GLU A 133 -16.97 -6.54 -5.17
N PRO A 134 -15.97 -5.65 -5.07
CA PRO A 134 -14.57 -6.03 -5.07
C PRO A 134 -14.14 -6.65 -3.74
N LYS A 135 -13.08 -7.46 -3.77
CA LYS A 135 -12.37 -7.91 -2.56
C LYS A 135 -11.76 -6.69 -1.83
N PRO A 136 -11.54 -6.78 -0.50
CA PRO A 136 -10.92 -5.70 0.27
C PRO A 136 -9.42 -5.50 -0.03
N TYR A 137 -8.78 -6.44 -0.74
CA TYR A 137 -7.40 -6.31 -1.19
C TYR A 137 -7.17 -7.11 -2.47
N TYR A 138 -6.13 -6.73 -3.22
CA TYR A 138 -5.63 -7.41 -4.41
C TYR A 138 -4.11 -7.48 -4.40
N GLY A 139 -3.57 -8.35 -5.25
CA GLY A 139 -2.15 -8.50 -5.46
C GLY A 139 -1.58 -9.84 -5.02
N ARG A 140 -0.25 -9.91 -4.91
CA ARG A 140 0.44 -11.16 -4.59
C ARG A 140 1.74 -10.95 -3.83
N THR A 141 2.25 -12.03 -3.28
CA THR A 141 3.63 -12.10 -2.78
C THR A 141 4.57 -12.50 -3.91
N LEU A 142 5.71 -11.83 -4.00
CA LEU A 142 6.80 -12.23 -4.89
C LEU A 142 7.90 -12.93 -4.09
N THR A 143 8.46 -13.99 -4.65
CA THR A 143 9.57 -14.77 -4.09
C THR A 143 10.74 -14.78 -5.07
N GLY A 144 11.94 -15.16 -4.61
CA GLY A 144 13.11 -15.30 -5.47
C GLY A 144 13.63 -13.99 -6.06
N LEU A 145 13.23 -12.84 -5.51
CA LEU A 145 13.67 -11.53 -6.00
C LEU A 145 15.11 -11.22 -5.62
N ALA A 146 15.61 -11.69 -4.47
CA ALA A 146 16.96 -11.40 -4.03
C ALA A 146 17.86 -12.63 -4.17
N PRO A 147 18.79 -12.69 -5.14
CA PRO A 147 19.71 -13.82 -5.28
C PRO A 147 20.55 -14.04 -4.02
N GLY A 148 20.96 -12.96 -3.35
CA GLY A 148 21.74 -13.01 -2.11
C GLY A 148 20.93 -13.43 -0.88
N PHE A 149 19.60 -13.50 -0.97
CA PHE A 149 18.75 -14.00 0.10
C PHE A 149 17.47 -14.64 -0.49
N PRO A 150 17.55 -15.90 -0.95
CA PRO A 150 16.47 -16.56 -1.69
C PRO A 150 15.14 -16.65 -0.94
N ASP A 151 15.19 -16.78 0.38
CA ASP A 151 14.00 -16.87 1.25
C ASP A 151 13.30 -15.52 1.47
N SER A 152 13.91 -14.41 1.01
CA SER A 152 13.27 -13.10 1.11
C SER A 152 12.01 -13.03 0.25
N ILE A 153 10.94 -12.55 0.85
CA ILE A 153 9.67 -12.30 0.16
C ILE A 153 9.44 -10.80 -0.01
N GLN A 154 8.60 -10.46 -0.97
CA GLN A 154 8.10 -9.11 -1.18
C GLN A 154 6.58 -9.14 -1.21
N LEU A 155 5.96 -8.57 -0.18
CA LEU A 155 4.51 -8.37 -0.15
C LEU A 155 4.17 -7.23 -1.13
N CYS A 156 3.31 -7.52 -2.10
CA CYS A 156 2.86 -6.58 -3.11
C CYS A 156 1.33 -6.60 -3.20
N TYR A 157 0.67 -6.30 -2.07
CA TYR A 157 -0.77 -6.18 -1.97
C TYR A 157 -1.19 -4.71 -1.87
N CYS A 158 -2.36 -4.38 -2.39
CA CYS A 158 -3.02 -3.09 -2.14
C CYS A 158 -4.25 -3.25 -1.26
N LEU A 159 -4.51 -2.23 -0.45
CA LEU A 159 -5.85 -1.98 0.07
C LEU A 159 -6.74 -1.50 -1.08
N ALA A 160 -7.88 -2.16 -1.27
CA ALA A 160 -8.83 -1.87 -2.33
C ALA A 160 -10.03 -1.11 -1.77
N VAL A 161 -10.24 0.10 -2.28
CA VAL A 161 -11.41 0.92 -1.93
C VAL A 161 -12.50 0.66 -2.95
N PRO A 162 -13.67 0.16 -2.53
CA PRO A 162 -14.76 -0.06 -3.47
C PRO A 162 -15.21 1.26 -4.10
N CYS A 163 -15.50 1.21 -5.40
CA CYS A 163 -16.04 2.34 -6.15
C CYS A 163 -17.07 1.87 -7.19
N ASN A 164 -17.82 2.83 -7.73
CA ASN A 164 -18.60 2.63 -8.93
C ASN A 164 -17.82 3.19 -10.12
N ILE A 165 -17.69 2.39 -11.17
CA ILE A 165 -17.02 2.70 -12.42
C ILE A 165 -18.08 2.72 -13.51
N GLU A 166 -18.19 3.87 -14.16
CA GLU A 166 -18.93 4.06 -15.40
C GLU A 166 -17.91 4.45 -16.46
N TRP A 167 -17.69 3.57 -17.44
CA TRP A 167 -16.87 3.90 -18.59
C TRP A 167 -17.68 4.82 -19.50
N LEU A 168 -17.09 5.95 -19.91
CA LEU A 168 -17.70 6.78 -20.95
C LEU A 168 -17.55 6.03 -22.28
N ASP A 169 -18.68 5.64 -22.87
CA ASP A 169 -18.70 5.15 -24.24
C ASP A 169 -18.17 6.27 -25.15
N ASN A 170 -16.99 6.06 -25.71
CA ASN A 170 -16.50 6.92 -26.79
C ASN A 170 -17.18 6.46 -28.08
N GLY A 171 -18.41 6.93 -28.28
CA GLY A 171 -19.15 6.79 -29.55
C GLY A 171 -18.42 7.40 -30.73
#